data_AF-A0A7K9DFG8-F1
#
_entry.id   AF-A0A7K9DFG8-F1
#
_cell.length_a   1.000
_cell.length_b   1.000
_cell.length_c   1.000
_cell.angle_alpha   90.00
_cell.angle_beta   90.00
_cell.angle_gamma   90.00
#
_symmetry.space_group_name_H-M   'P 1'
#
loop_
_entity.id
_entity.type
_entity.pdbx_description
1 polymer ?
#
loop_
_entity_poly.entity_id
_entity_poly.type
_entity_poly.pdbx_seq_one_letter_code
_entity_poly.pdbx_strand_id
1 'polypeptide(L)'
;QTCGRYKSMLHSATDCLVGLTVEQKCELAQWELSEMENEIQRMKEDSEQTLQTLQAVTEEADVWWTDVKKAIRDFENDIISTISCKKGSIITSEKLLGYMEKNRQRDLLSEKLHLKNHLLKGYKRKLQQQLRQKEQVGETLSEVGLQQLQVRNAQYQEKIGEKNQELLQLKITSAKTVQVLSFYKRKLQDAMETSTSLMKDMSQRKKLLEKTEREAALVEEQQAEAESVNWQLQKQLSEHRVPPVLSYLQKKMDVTDLESSLKTWQRKVAVAKMSLQSYCRAWNQVKMYGN
;
A
#
# COMPACT_ATOMS: atom_id res chain seq x y z
N GLN A 1 33.39 -10.69 71.41
CA GLN A 1 32.32 -11.71 71.29
C GLN A 1 32.96 -12.94 70.67
N THR A 2 33.30 -13.91 71.51
CA THR A 2 32.58 -15.19 71.76
C THR A 2 33.14 -16.35 70.93
N CYS A 3 33.66 -17.36 71.64
CA CYS A 3 33.57 -18.82 71.45
C CYS A 3 33.60 -19.40 70.02
N GLY A 4 34.29 -20.49 69.72
CA GLY A 4 34.68 -21.65 70.52
C GLY A 4 34.66 -22.88 69.60
N ARG A 5 35.58 -23.82 69.87
CA ARG A 5 35.94 -25.03 69.09
C ARG A 5 34.79 -25.88 68.54
N TYR A 6 35.01 -26.49 67.36
CA TYR A 6 34.64 -27.87 67.07
C TYR A 6 35.79 -28.61 66.37
N LYS A 7 36.17 -29.76 66.93
CA LYS A 7 37.16 -30.71 66.39
C LYS A 7 36.56 -31.53 65.25
N SER A 8 37.38 -31.89 64.27
CA SER A 8 37.23 -33.12 63.48
C SER A 8 38.61 -33.67 63.13
N MET A 9 38.81 -34.94 63.46
CA MET A 9 40.06 -35.71 63.35
C MET A 9 40.08 -36.47 62.03
N LEU A 10 41.26 -36.48 61.40
CA LEU A 10 41.91 -37.60 60.70
C LEU A 10 41.15 -38.37 59.61
N HIS A 11 41.69 -38.29 58.39
CA HIS A 11 42.32 -39.38 57.60
C HIS A 11 42.66 -38.73 56.25
N SER A 12 43.85 -38.85 55.64
CA SER A 12 44.54 -40.09 55.29
C SER A 12 45.84 -39.72 54.57
N ALA A 13 46.82 -40.61 54.71
CA ALA A 13 47.76 -41.00 53.65
C ALA A 13 48.74 -39.93 53.10
N THR A 14 50.01 -40.20 53.41
CA THR A 14 51.14 -39.91 52.52
C THR A 14 51.63 -38.47 52.48
N ASP A 15 52.20 -38.01 53.60
CA ASP A 15 53.33 -37.06 53.56
C ASP A 15 54.57 -37.79 52.99
N CYS A 16 54.47 -38.26 51.75
CA CYS A 16 55.64 -38.39 50.91
C CYS A 16 55.76 -37.02 50.27
N LEU A 17 56.70 -36.20 50.75
CA LEU A 17 57.17 -35.05 49.99
C LEU A 17 57.67 -35.61 48.65
N VAL A 18 56.80 -35.65 47.65
CA VAL A 18 57.15 -36.01 46.28
C VAL A 18 58.07 -34.90 45.81
N GLY A 19 59.38 -35.11 45.99
CA GLY A 19 60.39 -34.20 45.48
C GLY A 19 60.19 -34.07 43.98
N LEU A 20 60.25 -32.83 43.47
CA LEU A 20 60.22 -32.56 42.03
C LEU A 20 61.19 -33.51 41.32
N THR A 21 60.75 -34.09 40.20
CA THR A 21 61.60 -34.96 39.40
C THR A 21 62.80 -34.15 38.87
N VAL A 22 63.89 -34.82 38.55
CA VAL A 22 65.11 -34.14 38.05
C VAL A 22 64.78 -33.31 36.80
N GLU A 23 63.91 -33.81 35.93
CA GLU A 23 63.41 -33.11 34.74
C GLU A 23 62.66 -31.82 35.10
N GLN A 24 61.71 -31.88 36.04
CA GLN A 24 60.98 -30.68 36.51
C GLN A 24 61.90 -29.65 37.15
N LYS A 25 62.95 -30.08 37.86
CA LYS A 25 63.96 -29.18 38.42
C LYS A 25 64.82 -28.55 37.33
N CYS A 26 65.15 -29.29 36.27
CA CYS A 26 65.87 -28.76 35.11
C CYS A 26 65.01 -27.75 34.33
N GLU A 27 63.73 -28.02 34.12
CA GLU A 27 62.79 -27.09 33.47
C GLU A 27 62.63 -25.80 34.28
N LEU A 28 62.46 -25.91 35.61
CA LEU A 28 62.39 -24.73 36.48
C LEU A 28 63.69 -23.94 36.43
N ALA A 29 64.86 -24.61 36.47
CA ALA A 29 66.14 -23.94 36.35
C ALA A 29 66.32 -23.23 34.99
N GLN A 30 65.86 -23.83 33.89
CA GLN A 30 65.89 -23.20 32.57
C GLN A 30 64.96 -22.00 32.46
N TRP A 31 63.77 -22.08 33.07
CA TRP A 31 62.82 -20.98 33.11
C TRP A 31 63.37 -19.80 33.93
N GLU A 32 63.91 -20.06 35.12
CA GLU A 32 64.57 -19.06 35.96
C GLU A 32 65.79 -18.43 35.26
N LEU A 33 66.59 -19.23 34.54
CA LEU A 33 67.68 -18.71 33.72
C LEU A 33 67.19 -17.78 32.63
N SER A 34 66.13 -18.17 31.90
CA SER A 34 65.55 -17.33 30.85
C SER A 34 64.93 -16.04 31.41
N GLU A 35 64.25 -16.10 32.56
CA GLU A 35 63.69 -14.90 33.20
C GLU A 35 64.81 -13.98 33.68
N MET A 36 65.88 -14.52 34.25
CA MET A 36 67.04 -13.73 34.67
C MET A 36 67.80 -13.14 33.48
N GLU A 37 67.94 -13.86 32.36
CA GLU A 37 68.49 -13.33 31.11
C GLU A 37 67.64 -12.17 30.58
N ASN A 38 66.31 -12.31 30.59
CA ASN A 38 65.39 -11.25 30.22
C ASN A 38 65.50 -10.04 31.16
N GLU A 39 65.63 -10.26 32.47
CA GLU A 39 65.80 -9.19 33.46
C GLU A 39 67.14 -8.45 33.28
N ILE A 40 68.23 -9.18 33.04
CA ILE A 40 69.54 -8.59 32.74
C ILE A 40 69.46 -7.75 31.46
N GLN A 41 68.79 -8.24 30.42
CA GLN A 41 68.63 -7.50 29.17
C GLN A 41 67.79 -6.22 29.36
N ARG A 42 66.67 -6.30 30.09
CA ARG A 42 65.86 -5.14 30.47
C ARG A 42 66.70 -4.11 31.24
N MET A 43 67.43 -4.56 32.26
CA MET A 43 68.29 -3.70 33.07
C MET A 43 69.39 -3.03 32.23
N LYS A 44 69.97 -3.76 31.28
CA LYS A 44 70.98 -3.23 30.36
C LYS A 44 70.39 -2.15 29.46
N GLU A 45 69.23 -2.39 28.85
CA GLU A 45 68.53 -1.41 28.01
C GLU A 45 68.17 -0.14 28.81
N ASP A 46 67.65 -0.29 30.03
CA ASP A 46 67.34 0.83 30.92
C ASP A 46 68.59 1.63 31.30
N SER A 47 69.70 0.93 31.58
CA SER A 47 70.98 1.57 31.89
C SER A 47 71.55 2.34 30.71
N GLU A 48 71.42 1.80 29.49
CA GLU A 48 71.89 2.42 28.26
C GLU A 48 71.04 3.66 27.92
N GLN A 49 69.72 3.57 28.05
CA GLN A 49 68.82 4.73 27.91
C GLN A 49 69.15 5.83 28.92
N THR A 50 69.43 5.46 30.17
CA THR A 50 69.82 6.40 31.21
C THR A 50 71.15 7.07 30.87
N LEU A 51 72.15 6.30 30.42
CA LEU A 51 73.46 6.82 30.02
C LEU A 51 73.33 7.78 28.84
N GLN A 52 72.58 7.42 27.80
CA GLN A 52 72.31 8.30 26.65
C GLN A 52 71.62 9.60 27.08
N THR A 53 70.68 9.52 28.03
CA THR A 53 70.00 10.70 28.58
C THR A 53 70.98 11.60 29.32
N LEU A 54 71.83 11.04 30.19
CA LEU A 54 72.85 11.80 30.94
C LEU A 54 73.89 12.42 30.01
N GLN A 55 74.31 11.71 28.97
CA GLN A 55 75.22 12.23 27.96
C GLN A 55 74.60 13.43 27.22
N ALA A 56 73.34 13.32 26.78
CA ALA A 56 72.63 14.43 26.13
C ALA A 56 72.51 15.67 27.04
N VAL A 57 72.24 15.47 28.34
CA VAL A 57 72.19 16.57 29.33
C VAL A 57 73.57 17.20 29.52
N THR A 58 74.64 16.41 29.50
CA THR A 58 76.02 16.92 29.64
C THR A 58 76.43 17.74 28.42
N GLU A 59 76.15 17.24 27.21
CA GLU A 59 76.41 17.95 25.96
C GLU A 59 75.61 19.26 25.88
N GLU A 60 74.35 19.25 26.32
CA GLU A 60 73.55 20.47 26.45
C GLU A 60 74.22 21.44 27.43
N ALA A 61 74.60 21.00 28.63
CA ALA A 61 75.24 21.86 29.63
C ALA A 61 76.55 22.48 29.12
N ASP A 62 77.35 21.75 28.35
CA ASP A 62 78.58 22.25 27.72
C ASP A 62 78.27 23.37 26.70
N VAL A 63 77.27 23.19 25.84
CA VAL A 63 76.84 24.24 24.90
C VAL A 63 76.37 25.48 25.66
N TRP A 64 75.51 25.31 26.67
CA TRP A 64 75.04 26.41 27.51
C TRP A 64 76.21 27.16 28.19
N TRP A 65 77.21 26.43 28.69
CA TRP A 65 78.40 27.02 29.30
C TRP A 65 79.22 27.85 28.31
N THR A 66 79.38 27.36 27.07
CA THR A 66 80.06 28.12 26.02
C THR A 66 79.32 29.41 25.66
N ASP A 67 77.99 29.36 25.59
CA ASP A 67 77.13 30.51 25.30
C ASP A 67 77.14 31.54 26.43
N VAL A 68 77.05 31.10 27.69
CA VAL A 68 77.14 31.98 28.85
C VAL A 68 78.50 32.68 28.90
N LYS A 69 79.59 31.92 28.70
CA LYS A 69 80.93 32.50 28.62
C LYS A 69 81.05 33.53 27.51
N LYS A 70 80.46 33.27 26.34
CA LYS A 70 80.43 34.22 25.23
C LYS A 70 79.63 35.48 25.61
N ALA A 71 78.44 35.32 26.17
CA ALA A 71 77.60 36.43 26.60
C ALA A 71 78.28 37.31 27.66
N ILE A 72 79.00 36.71 28.61
CA ILE A 72 79.81 37.46 29.59
C ILE A 72 80.90 38.28 28.90
N ARG A 73 81.68 37.66 28.00
CA ARG A 73 82.72 38.38 27.25
C ARG A 73 82.15 39.51 26.39
N ASP A 74 81.04 39.25 25.70
CA ASP A 74 80.36 40.25 24.87
C ASP A 74 79.87 41.42 25.74
N PHE A 75 79.33 41.15 26.93
CA PHE A 75 78.92 42.18 27.89
C PHE A 75 80.11 42.98 28.44
N GLU A 76 81.18 42.32 28.84
CA GLU A 76 82.42 42.97 29.33
C GLU A 76 83.01 43.89 28.26
N ASN A 77 83.10 43.40 27.02
CA ASN A 77 83.64 44.17 25.90
C ASN A 77 82.71 45.32 25.49
N ASP A 78 81.41 45.07 25.31
CA ASP A 78 80.51 46.09 24.76
C ASP A 78 80.11 47.14 25.79
N ILE A 79 79.88 46.72 27.04
CA ILE A 79 79.32 47.57 28.10
C ILE A 79 80.42 48.06 29.03
N ILE A 80 81.14 47.16 29.69
CA ILE A 80 82.09 47.52 30.76
C ILE A 80 83.29 48.31 30.21
N SER A 81 83.88 47.85 29.10
CA SER A 81 85.02 48.55 28.48
C SER A 81 84.62 49.95 27.98
N THR A 82 83.41 50.09 27.41
CA THR A 82 82.89 51.40 26.95
C THR A 82 82.65 52.36 28.12
N ILE A 83 82.15 51.86 29.25
CA ILE A 83 81.89 52.67 30.46
C ILE A 83 83.18 53.17 31.10
N SER A 84 84.23 52.35 31.09
CA SER A 84 85.54 52.70 31.66
C SER A 84 86.22 53.88 30.94
N CYS A 85 86.00 54.03 29.63
CA CYS A 85 86.68 55.06 28.83
C CYS A 85 86.08 56.48 28.95
N LYS A 86 84.78 56.66 29.24
CA LYS A 86 84.14 57.99 29.31
C LYS A 86 83.02 58.03 30.36
N LYS A 87 83.39 58.33 31.62
CA LYS A 87 82.46 58.43 32.74
C LYS A 87 81.40 59.51 32.47
N GLY A 88 80.13 59.12 32.28
CA GLY A 88 78.99 60.04 32.13
C GLY A 88 78.59 60.41 30.69
N SER A 89 79.03 59.69 29.66
CA SER A 89 78.68 59.98 28.26
C SER A 89 77.28 59.45 27.86
N ILE A 90 76.56 60.18 27.01
CA ILE A 90 75.29 59.73 26.38
C ILE A 90 75.49 58.41 25.60
N ILE A 91 76.69 58.22 25.04
CA ILE A 91 77.09 57.01 24.29
C ILE A 91 77.02 55.75 25.17
N THR A 92 77.31 55.89 26.48
CA THR A 92 77.26 54.77 27.43
C THR A 92 75.84 54.32 27.73
N SER A 93 74.89 55.25 27.84
CA SER A 93 73.47 54.92 28.02
C SER A 93 72.86 54.30 26.77
N GLU A 94 73.24 54.75 25.58
CA GLU A 94 72.75 54.20 24.30
C GLU A 94 73.17 52.74 24.11
N LYS A 95 74.42 52.39 24.40
CA LYS A 95 74.88 50.99 24.32
C LYS A 95 74.18 50.07 25.33
N LEU A 96 73.97 50.55 26.56
CA LEU A 96 73.21 49.81 27.57
C LEU A 96 71.77 49.54 27.11
N LEU A 97 71.11 50.56 26.56
CA LEU A 97 69.76 50.44 26.02
C LEU A 97 69.72 49.44 24.85
N GLY A 98 70.69 49.49 23.94
CA GLY A 98 70.80 48.52 22.84
C GLY A 98 70.99 47.08 23.30
N TYR A 99 71.74 46.84 24.37
CA TYR A 99 71.88 45.50 24.97
C TYR A 99 70.58 45.03 25.63
N MET A 100 69.87 45.92 26.34
CA MET A 100 68.55 45.60 26.90
C MET A 100 67.52 45.27 25.81
N GLU A 101 67.53 45.99 24.70
CA GLU A 101 66.64 45.73 23.57
C GLU A 101 66.95 44.37 22.90
N LYS A 102 68.23 44.00 22.74
CA LYS A 102 68.62 42.67 22.26
C LYS A 102 68.12 41.55 23.19
N ASN A 103 68.23 41.73 24.51
CA ASN A 103 67.69 40.77 25.47
C ASN A 103 66.16 40.65 25.34
N ARG A 104 65.45 41.77 25.22
CA ARG A 104 64.00 41.79 24.99
C ARG A 104 63.61 41.05 23.71
N GLN A 105 64.37 41.20 22.62
CA GLN A 105 64.14 40.46 21.37
C GLN A 105 64.35 38.94 21.55
N ARG A 106 65.36 38.54 22.33
CA ARG A 106 65.60 37.13 22.67
C ARG A 106 64.45 36.56 23.51
N ASP A 107 63.94 37.30 24.48
CA ASP A 107 62.80 36.88 25.30
C ASP A 107 61.53 36.70 24.45
N LEU A 108 61.25 37.63 23.52
CA LEU A 108 60.14 37.49 22.57
C LEU A 108 60.27 36.27 21.67
N LEU A 109 61.49 35.94 21.23
CA LEU A 109 61.75 34.74 20.45
C LEU A 109 61.55 33.47 21.28
N SER A 110 61.99 33.48 22.54
CA SER A 110 61.78 32.38 23.48
C SER A 110 60.29 32.08 23.67
N GLU A 111 59.48 33.10 23.94
CA GLU A 111 58.01 32.98 24.06
C GLU A 111 57.37 32.40 22.80
N LYS A 112 57.79 32.89 21.62
CA LYS A 112 57.32 32.37 20.33
C LYS A 112 57.66 30.89 20.15
N LEU A 113 58.85 30.46 20.56
CA LEU A 113 59.27 29.06 20.49
C LEU A 113 58.51 28.19 21.49
N HIS A 114 58.27 28.68 22.71
CA HIS A 114 57.45 28.01 23.71
C HIS A 114 56.02 27.74 23.22
N LEU A 115 55.37 28.75 22.62
CA LEU A 115 54.03 28.59 22.04
C LEU A 115 54.01 27.56 20.90
N LYS A 116 55.00 27.61 19.99
CA LYS A 116 55.12 26.60 18.92
C LYS A 116 55.34 25.19 19.47
N ASN A 117 56.20 25.04 20.47
CA ASN A 117 56.45 23.76 21.13
C ASN A 117 55.18 23.19 21.77
N HIS A 118 54.40 24.05 22.44
CA HIS A 118 53.12 23.65 23.05
C HIS A 118 52.11 23.17 21.99
N LEU A 119 51.99 23.90 20.88
CA LEU A 119 51.12 23.52 19.75
C LEU A 119 51.54 22.18 19.14
N LEU A 120 52.84 21.99 18.88
CA LEU A 120 53.38 20.75 18.33
C LEU A 120 53.19 19.57 19.29
N LYS A 121 53.38 19.76 20.60
CA LYS A 121 53.06 18.75 21.62
C LYS A 121 51.58 18.37 21.61
N GLY A 122 50.68 19.35 21.41
CA GLY A 122 49.26 19.10 21.21
C GLY A 122 48.96 18.25 19.96
N TYR A 123 49.58 18.60 18.84
CA TYR A 123 49.43 17.87 17.58
C TYR A 123 49.97 16.44 17.66
N LYS A 124 51.15 16.24 18.24
CA LYS A 124 51.74 14.92 18.51
C LYS A 124 50.78 14.04 19.32
N ARG A 125 50.20 14.57 20.40
CA ARG A 125 49.23 13.85 21.24
C ARG A 125 48.00 13.42 20.45
N LYS A 126 47.46 14.29 19.58
CA LYS A 126 46.32 13.95 18.71
C LYS A 126 46.65 12.82 17.73
N LEU A 127 47.80 12.90 17.06
CA LEU A 127 48.23 11.85 16.13
C LEU A 127 48.45 10.51 16.86
N GLN A 128 49.08 10.52 18.04
CA GLN A 128 49.25 9.31 18.85
C GLN A 128 47.92 8.71 19.29
N GLN A 129 46.90 9.54 19.59
CA GLN A 129 45.57 9.06 19.91
C GLN A 129 44.88 8.42 18.70
N GLN A 130 45.00 9.03 17.52
CA GLN A 130 44.46 8.46 16.28
C GLN A 130 45.12 7.13 15.93
N LEU A 131 46.44 7.03 16.11
CA LEU A 131 47.17 5.78 15.90
C LEU A 131 46.65 4.67 16.83
N ARG A 132 46.55 4.95 18.14
CA ARG A 132 45.99 4.01 19.12
C ARG A 132 44.56 3.56 18.78
N GLN A 133 43.71 4.49 18.32
CA GLN A 133 42.35 4.14 17.89
C GLN A 133 42.37 3.21 16.66
N LYS A 134 43.27 3.44 15.71
CA LYS A 134 43.41 2.58 14.52
C LYS A 134 43.96 1.20 14.88
N GLU A 135 44.94 1.14 15.77
CA GLU A 135 45.48 -0.12 16.30
C GLU A 135 44.40 -0.91 17.05
N GLN A 136 43.65 -0.28 17.95
CA GLN A 136 42.54 -0.93 18.66
C GLN A 136 41.43 -1.42 17.73
N VAL A 137 41.07 -0.65 16.69
CA VAL A 137 40.08 -1.07 15.67
C VAL A 137 40.62 -2.22 14.81
N GLY A 138 41.92 -2.25 14.53
CA GLY A 138 42.58 -3.38 13.86
C GLY A 138 42.62 -4.64 14.74
N GLU A 139 42.79 -4.47 16.05
CA GLU A 139 42.85 -5.56 17.02
C GLU A 139 41.45 -6.11 17.38
N THR A 140 40.40 -5.27 17.37
CA THR A 140 39.00 -5.71 17.54
C THR A 140 38.39 -6.29 16.27
N LEU A 141 38.90 -5.96 15.07
CA LEU A 141 38.63 -6.72 13.85
C LEU A 141 39.54 -7.94 13.79
N SER A 142 39.36 -8.87 14.72
CA SER A 142 39.90 -10.22 14.53
C SER A 142 39.35 -10.76 13.20
N GLU A 143 40.21 -11.38 12.39
CA GLU A 143 39.83 -12.01 11.12
C GLU A 143 38.59 -12.92 11.25
N VAL A 144 38.45 -13.55 12.43
CA VAL A 144 37.28 -14.33 12.86
C VAL A 144 35.98 -13.52 12.86
N GLY A 145 35.99 -12.26 13.33
CA GLY A 145 34.82 -11.39 13.35
C GLY A 145 34.37 -10.97 11.95
N LEU A 146 35.33 -10.71 11.05
CA LEU A 146 35.04 -10.42 9.64
C LEU A 146 34.45 -11.65 8.94
N GLN A 147 35.05 -12.83 9.14
CA GLN A 147 34.54 -14.10 8.60
C GLN A 147 33.14 -14.43 9.14
N GLN A 148 32.89 -14.20 10.44
CA GLN A 148 31.57 -14.40 11.03
C GLN A 148 30.50 -13.49 10.42
N LEU A 149 30.83 -12.21 10.16
CA LEU A 149 29.93 -11.29 9.47
C LEU A 149 29.68 -11.71 8.01
N GLN A 150 30.70 -12.20 7.31
CA GLN A 150 30.55 -12.71 5.95
C GLN A 150 29.63 -13.93 5.90
N VAL A 151 29.81 -14.89 6.82
CA VAL A 151 28.95 -16.08 6.92
C VAL A 151 27.51 -15.67 7.24
N ARG A 152 27.30 -14.78 8.20
CA ARG A 152 25.97 -14.29 8.54
C ARG A 152 25.31 -13.55 7.37
N ASN A 153 26.07 -12.76 6.62
CA ASN A 153 25.55 -12.08 5.43
C ASN A 153 25.13 -13.09 4.36
N ALA A 154 25.96 -14.09 4.07
CA ALA A 154 25.63 -15.16 3.12
C ALA A 154 24.35 -15.91 3.53
N GLN A 155 24.21 -16.26 4.81
CA GLN A 155 22.98 -16.88 5.34
C GLN A 155 21.74 -16.01 5.18
N TYR A 156 21.86 -14.69 5.37
CA TYR A 156 20.74 -13.79 5.13
C TYR A 156 20.40 -13.65 3.65
N GLN A 157 21.39 -13.63 2.77
CA GLN A 157 21.14 -13.60 1.32
C GLN A 157 20.41 -14.86 0.85
N GLU A 158 20.80 -16.04 1.35
CA GLU A 158 20.10 -17.30 1.07
C GLU A 158 18.64 -17.25 1.52
N LYS A 159 18.39 -16.85 2.78
CA LYS A 159 17.02 -16.69 3.31
C LYS A 159 16.19 -15.67 2.53
N ILE A 160 16.81 -14.57 2.09
CA ILE A 160 16.13 -13.59 1.23
C ILE A 160 15.79 -14.23 -0.12
N GLY A 161 16.70 -15.01 -0.69
CA GLY A 161 16.47 -15.78 -1.92
C GLY A 161 15.28 -16.73 -1.80
N GLU A 162 15.24 -17.55 -0.75
CA GLU A 162 14.14 -18.48 -0.46
C GLU A 162 12.80 -17.74 -0.34
N LYS A 163 12.74 -16.67 0.47
CA LYS A 163 11.50 -15.89 0.64
C LYS A 163 11.07 -15.18 -0.63
N ASN A 164 12.00 -14.74 -1.46
CA ASN A 164 11.67 -14.16 -2.76
C ASN A 164 11.10 -15.21 -3.72
N GLN A 165 11.60 -16.44 -3.68
CA GLN A 165 11.06 -17.55 -4.49
C GLN A 165 9.65 -17.95 -4.03
N GLU A 166 9.42 -18.06 -2.72
CA GLU A 166 8.09 -18.27 -2.14
C GLU A 166 7.11 -17.16 -2.55
N LEU A 167 7.54 -15.90 -2.42
CA LEU A 167 6.74 -14.73 -2.81
C LEU A 167 6.37 -14.77 -4.30
N LEU A 168 7.31 -15.17 -5.16
CA LEU A 168 7.06 -15.31 -6.59
C LEU A 168 6.01 -16.41 -6.88
N GLN A 169 6.10 -17.56 -6.22
CA GLN A 169 5.12 -18.64 -6.37
C GLN A 169 3.73 -18.21 -5.88
N LEU A 170 3.66 -17.51 -4.75
CA LEU A 170 2.41 -16.95 -4.24
C LEU A 170 1.82 -15.90 -5.20
N LYS A 171 2.65 -15.03 -5.79
CA LYS A 171 2.22 -14.04 -6.77
C LYS A 171 1.63 -14.69 -8.02
N ILE A 172 2.27 -15.72 -8.55
CA ILE A 172 1.76 -16.48 -9.70
C ILE A 172 0.42 -17.14 -9.35
N THR A 173 0.35 -17.77 -8.19
CA THR A 173 -0.88 -18.45 -7.73
C THR A 173 -2.02 -17.44 -7.53
N SER A 174 -1.75 -16.31 -6.89
CA SER A 174 -2.72 -15.22 -6.72
C SER A 174 -3.22 -14.69 -8.07
N ALA A 175 -2.32 -14.46 -9.03
CA ALA A 175 -2.70 -14.03 -10.37
C ALA A 175 -3.62 -15.06 -11.08
N LYS A 176 -3.30 -16.36 -10.99
CA LYS A 176 -4.15 -17.43 -11.53
C LYS A 176 -5.53 -17.45 -10.85
N THR A 177 -5.58 -17.31 -9.53
CA THR A 177 -6.83 -17.26 -8.77
C THR A 177 -7.70 -16.07 -9.18
N VAL A 178 -7.10 -14.89 -9.37
CA VAL A 178 -7.81 -13.70 -9.85
C VAL A 178 -8.35 -13.88 -11.27
N GLN A 179 -7.59 -14.52 -12.16
CA GLN A 179 -8.06 -14.85 -13.51
C GLN A 179 -9.28 -15.78 -13.46
N VAL A 180 -9.22 -16.85 -12.67
CA VAL A 180 -10.34 -17.79 -12.50
C VAL A 180 -11.56 -17.09 -11.89
N LEU A 181 -11.37 -16.26 -10.87
CA LEU A 181 -12.44 -15.48 -10.25
C LEU A 181 -13.11 -14.55 -11.26
N SER A 182 -12.31 -13.85 -12.06
CA SER A 182 -12.81 -12.92 -13.10
C SER A 182 -13.61 -13.65 -14.18
N PHE A 183 -13.18 -14.85 -14.56
CA PHE A 183 -13.89 -15.72 -15.49
C PHE A 183 -15.26 -16.13 -14.95
N TYR A 184 -15.33 -16.62 -13.70
CA TYR A 184 -16.61 -17.00 -13.08
C TYR A 184 -17.52 -15.80 -12.83
N LYS A 185 -16.96 -14.64 -12.47
CA LYS A 185 -17.72 -13.39 -12.34
C LYS A 185 -18.41 -13.01 -13.65
N ARG A 186 -17.71 -13.12 -14.79
CA ARG A 186 -18.30 -12.86 -16.12
C ARG A 186 -19.40 -13.87 -16.44
N LYS A 187 -19.14 -15.17 -16.26
CA LYS A 187 -20.17 -16.21 -16.46
C LYS A 187 -21.43 -15.96 -15.63
N LEU A 188 -21.27 -15.55 -14.38
CA LEU A 188 -22.40 -15.22 -13.51
C LEU A 188 -23.16 -14.01 -14.02
N GLN A 189 -22.45 -12.97 -14.47
CA GLN A 189 -23.07 -11.78 -15.05
C GLN A 189 -23.87 -12.13 -16.32
N ASP A 190 -23.30 -12.91 -17.24
CA ASP A 190 -23.98 -13.35 -18.46
C ASP A 190 -25.25 -14.18 -18.12
N ALA A 191 -25.16 -15.08 -17.13
CA ALA A 191 -26.30 -15.85 -16.65
C ALA A 191 -27.39 -14.97 -16.01
N MET A 192 -26.99 -13.92 -15.29
CA MET A 192 -27.92 -12.97 -14.68
C MET A 192 -28.61 -12.12 -15.75
N GLU A 193 -27.87 -11.62 -16.74
CA GLU A 193 -28.41 -10.86 -17.87
C GLU A 193 -29.42 -11.69 -18.67
N THR A 194 -29.07 -12.92 -19.03
CA THR A 194 -29.98 -13.85 -19.71
C THR A 194 -31.23 -14.16 -18.87
N SER A 195 -31.08 -14.39 -17.57
CA SER A 195 -32.22 -14.56 -16.66
C SER A 195 -33.13 -13.33 -16.64
N THR A 196 -32.57 -12.12 -16.56
CA THR A 196 -33.37 -10.89 -16.60
C THR A 196 -34.08 -10.70 -17.94
N SER A 197 -33.46 -11.06 -19.06
CA SER A 197 -34.10 -11.04 -20.38
C SER A 197 -35.25 -12.03 -20.44
N LEU A 198 -35.04 -13.27 -19.99
CA LEU A 198 -36.09 -14.30 -19.95
C LEU A 198 -37.26 -13.89 -19.06
N MET A 199 -37.01 -13.25 -17.90
CA MET A 199 -38.07 -12.73 -17.05
C MET A 199 -38.90 -11.65 -17.76
N LYS A 200 -38.25 -10.75 -18.51
CA LYS A 200 -38.95 -9.75 -19.34
C LYS A 200 -39.81 -10.44 -20.40
N ASP A 201 -39.24 -11.39 -21.14
CA ASP A 201 -39.97 -12.15 -22.17
C ASP A 201 -41.15 -12.93 -21.59
N MET A 202 -40.97 -13.58 -20.43
CA MET A 202 -42.05 -14.28 -19.72
C MET A 202 -43.17 -13.30 -19.34
N SER A 203 -42.83 -12.10 -18.85
CA SER A 203 -43.83 -11.08 -18.50
C SER A 203 -44.60 -10.59 -19.74
N GLN A 204 -43.93 -10.44 -20.88
CA GLN A 204 -44.55 -10.05 -22.15
C GLN A 204 -45.46 -11.16 -22.68
N ARG A 205 -45.00 -12.42 -22.68
CA ARG A 205 -45.79 -13.58 -23.10
C ARG A 205 -47.03 -13.77 -22.22
N LYS A 206 -46.93 -13.58 -20.90
CA LYS A 206 -48.09 -13.63 -19.99
C LYS A 206 -49.14 -12.58 -20.35
N LYS A 207 -48.73 -11.34 -20.64
CA LYS A 207 -49.65 -10.27 -21.06
C LYS A 207 -50.33 -10.58 -22.39
N LEU A 208 -49.58 -11.14 -23.35
CA LEU A 208 -50.14 -11.55 -24.64
C LEU A 208 -51.13 -12.70 -24.48
N LEU A 209 -50.79 -13.71 -23.67
CA LEU A 209 -51.68 -14.83 -23.35
C LEU A 209 -53.01 -14.33 -22.77
N GLU A 210 -52.95 -13.44 -21.77
CA GLU A 210 -54.14 -12.85 -21.16
C GLU A 210 -54.98 -12.05 -22.17
N LYS A 211 -54.34 -11.41 -23.17
CA LYS A 211 -55.06 -10.72 -24.26
C LYS A 211 -55.77 -11.73 -25.17
N THR A 212 -55.07 -12.78 -25.58
CA THR A 212 -55.62 -13.83 -26.44
C THR A 212 -56.75 -14.60 -25.74
N GLU A 213 -56.64 -14.87 -24.44
CA GLU A 213 -57.71 -15.50 -23.64
C GLU A 213 -58.97 -14.62 -23.61
N ARG A 214 -58.82 -13.30 -23.42
CA ARG A 214 -59.96 -12.36 -23.49
C ARG A 214 -60.59 -12.32 -24.88
N GLU A 215 -59.77 -12.29 -25.93
CA GLU A 215 -60.24 -12.32 -27.32
C GLU A 215 -60.97 -13.65 -27.64
N ALA A 216 -60.43 -14.78 -27.19
CA ALA A 216 -61.05 -16.10 -27.35
C ALA A 216 -62.41 -16.18 -26.65
N ALA A 217 -62.52 -15.71 -25.40
CA ALA A 217 -63.79 -15.67 -24.68
C ALA A 217 -64.85 -14.82 -25.40
N LEU A 218 -64.44 -13.68 -25.97
CA LEU A 218 -65.34 -12.82 -26.75
C LEU A 218 -65.76 -13.49 -28.07
N VAL A 219 -64.87 -14.22 -28.73
CA VAL A 219 -65.20 -14.98 -29.94
C VAL A 219 -66.15 -16.14 -29.61
N GLU A 220 -65.96 -16.83 -28.49
CA GLU A 220 -66.88 -17.89 -28.03
C GLU A 220 -68.27 -17.34 -27.74
N GLU A 221 -68.37 -16.16 -27.08
CA GLU A 221 -69.65 -15.47 -26.85
C GLU A 221 -70.34 -15.11 -28.18
N GLN A 222 -69.61 -14.48 -29.11
CA GLN A 222 -70.13 -14.13 -30.44
C GLN A 222 -70.55 -15.36 -31.24
N GLN A 223 -69.79 -16.46 -31.15
CA GLN A 223 -70.15 -17.72 -31.78
C GLN A 223 -71.45 -18.29 -31.21
N ALA A 224 -71.62 -18.29 -29.89
CA ALA A 224 -72.85 -18.75 -29.24
C ALA A 224 -74.07 -17.90 -29.64
N GLU A 225 -73.92 -16.58 -29.72
CA GLU A 225 -74.95 -15.68 -30.24
C GLU A 225 -75.32 -16.00 -31.70
N ALA A 226 -74.31 -16.14 -32.56
CA ALA A 226 -74.51 -16.46 -33.97
C ALA A 226 -75.16 -17.84 -34.17
N GLU A 227 -74.76 -18.85 -33.39
CA GLU A 227 -75.37 -20.18 -33.39
C GLU A 227 -76.84 -20.14 -32.94
N SER A 228 -77.16 -19.37 -31.89
CA SER A 228 -78.53 -19.16 -31.42
C SER A 228 -79.41 -18.52 -32.51
N VAL A 229 -78.91 -17.47 -33.17
CA VAL A 229 -79.62 -16.82 -34.29
C VAL A 229 -79.77 -17.78 -35.48
N ASN A 230 -78.72 -18.51 -35.85
CA ASN A 230 -78.78 -19.49 -36.94
C ASN A 230 -79.80 -20.60 -36.65
N TRP A 231 -79.83 -21.11 -35.41
CA TRP A 231 -80.84 -22.07 -34.97
C TRP A 231 -82.26 -21.52 -35.09
N GLN A 232 -82.50 -20.26 -34.68
CA GLN A 232 -83.80 -19.60 -34.86
C GLN A 232 -84.19 -19.48 -36.33
N LEU A 233 -83.26 -19.10 -37.21
CA LEU A 233 -83.51 -19.00 -38.65
C LEU A 233 -83.79 -20.36 -39.29
N GLN A 234 -83.05 -21.41 -38.91
CA GLN A 234 -83.33 -22.78 -39.36
C GLN A 234 -84.71 -23.25 -38.92
N LYS A 235 -85.10 -22.95 -37.67
CA LYS A 235 -86.44 -23.23 -37.16
C LYS A 235 -87.49 -22.50 -37.99
N GLN A 236 -87.32 -21.20 -38.24
CA GLN A 236 -88.23 -20.43 -39.10
C GLN A 236 -88.32 -20.99 -40.51
N LEU A 237 -87.19 -21.40 -41.11
CA LEU A 237 -87.18 -22.04 -42.43
C LEU A 237 -87.92 -23.39 -42.42
N SER A 238 -87.79 -24.17 -41.35
CA SER A 238 -88.51 -25.45 -41.21
C SER A 238 -90.02 -25.27 -41.00
N GLU A 239 -90.43 -24.23 -40.27
CA GLU A 239 -91.83 -23.86 -40.03
C GLU A 239 -92.45 -23.20 -41.28
N HIS A 240 -91.64 -22.53 -42.10
CA HIS A 240 -92.09 -21.88 -43.33
C HIS A 240 -92.43 -22.91 -44.41
N ARG A 241 -93.71 -23.28 -44.49
CA ARG A 241 -94.27 -23.97 -45.65
C ARG A 241 -94.85 -22.98 -46.64
N VAL A 242 -94.32 -22.98 -47.86
CA VAL A 242 -94.93 -22.29 -49.00
C VAL A 242 -96.32 -22.91 -49.25
N PRO A 243 -97.42 -22.13 -49.17
CA PRO A 243 -98.75 -22.66 -49.42
C PRO A 243 -98.82 -23.25 -50.83
N PRO A 244 -99.47 -24.42 -51.02
CA PRO A 244 -99.65 -24.99 -52.35
C PRO A 244 -100.26 -23.97 -53.31
N VAL A 245 -99.75 -23.88 -54.54
CA VAL A 245 -100.19 -22.86 -55.53
C VAL A 245 -101.71 -22.84 -55.69
N LEU A 246 -102.37 -24.00 -55.59
CA LEU A 246 -103.83 -24.11 -55.61
C LEU A 246 -104.54 -23.38 -54.47
N SER A 247 -104.01 -23.41 -53.23
CA SER A 247 -104.63 -22.69 -52.11
C SER A 247 -104.42 -21.18 -52.22
N TYR A 248 -103.29 -20.75 -52.77
CA TYR A 248 -103.06 -19.35 -53.13
C TYR A 248 -104.02 -18.89 -54.23
N LEU A 249 -104.16 -19.66 -55.31
CA LEU A 249 -105.09 -19.38 -56.41
C LEU A 249 -106.53 -19.34 -55.92
N GLN A 250 -106.93 -20.26 -55.03
CA GLN A 250 -108.27 -20.29 -54.47
C GLN A 250 -108.55 -19.03 -53.63
N LYS A 251 -107.63 -18.64 -52.74
CA LYS A 251 -107.75 -17.34 -52.05
C LYS A 251 -107.76 -16.15 -53.02
N LYS A 252 -107.03 -16.23 -54.13
CA LYS A 252 -107.04 -15.19 -55.18
C LYS A 252 -108.40 -15.12 -55.90
N MET A 253 -109.01 -16.27 -56.18
CA MET A 253 -110.35 -16.37 -56.75
C MET A 253 -111.40 -15.82 -55.78
N ASP A 254 -111.32 -16.17 -54.50
CA ASP A 254 -112.20 -15.62 -53.46
C ASP A 254 -112.11 -14.08 -53.40
N VAL A 255 -110.91 -13.53 -53.53
CA VAL A 255 -110.71 -12.07 -53.61
C VAL A 255 -111.39 -11.49 -54.86
N THR A 256 -111.23 -12.10 -56.03
CA THR A 256 -111.88 -11.61 -57.25
C THR A 256 -113.41 -11.74 -57.20
N ASP A 257 -113.93 -12.77 -56.55
CA ASP A 257 -115.37 -12.97 -56.36
C ASP A 257 -115.95 -11.92 -55.39
N LEU A 258 -115.21 -11.61 -54.31
CA LEU A 258 -115.54 -10.51 -53.42
C LEU A 258 -115.50 -9.15 -54.14
N GLU A 259 -114.51 -8.91 -55.02
CA GLU A 259 -114.45 -7.70 -55.83
C GLU A 259 -115.63 -7.58 -56.81
N SER A 260 -116.05 -8.68 -57.43
CA SER A 260 -117.22 -8.70 -58.33
C SER A 260 -118.53 -8.47 -57.57
N SER A 261 -118.64 -9.04 -56.37
CA SER A 261 -119.76 -8.83 -55.44
C SER A 261 -119.80 -7.37 -54.99
N LEU A 262 -118.65 -6.78 -54.66
CA LEU A 262 -118.53 -5.37 -54.30
C LEU A 262 -118.96 -4.46 -55.44
N LYS A 263 -118.54 -4.73 -56.69
CA LYS A 263 -119.02 -4.02 -57.88
C LYS A 263 -120.53 -4.17 -58.08
N THR A 264 -121.08 -5.35 -57.80
CA THR A 264 -122.53 -5.60 -57.90
C THR A 264 -123.31 -4.82 -56.85
N TRP A 265 -122.82 -4.77 -55.61
CA TRP A 265 -123.37 -3.91 -54.56
C TRP A 265 -123.26 -2.43 -54.88
N GLN A 266 -122.13 -1.98 -55.45
CA GLN A 266 -121.99 -0.61 -55.94
C GLN A 266 -123.03 -0.27 -57.03
N ARG A 267 -123.29 -1.20 -57.96
CA ARG A 267 -124.35 -1.03 -58.97
C ARG A 267 -125.74 -1.00 -58.34
N LYS A 268 -126.05 -1.88 -57.38
CA LYS A 268 -127.33 -1.86 -56.64
C LYS A 268 -127.54 -0.52 -55.91
N VAL A 269 -126.49 0.01 -55.27
CA VAL A 269 -126.52 1.34 -54.65
C VAL A 269 -126.74 2.43 -55.70
N ALA A 270 -126.11 2.34 -56.87
CA ALA A 270 -126.33 3.29 -57.96
C ALA A 270 -127.78 3.25 -58.48
N VAL A 271 -128.37 2.07 -58.66
CA VAL A 271 -129.78 1.89 -59.05
C VAL A 271 -130.71 2.44 -57.96
N ALA A 272 -130.44 2.18 -56.68
CA ALA A 272 -131.21 2.75 -55.58
C ALA A 272 -131.11 4.28 -55.51
N LYS A 273 -129.94 4.85 -55.82
CA LYS A 273 -129.76 6.31 -55.95
C LYS A 273 -130.53 6.88 -57.16
N MET A 274 -130.50 6.20 -58.31
CA MET A 274 -131.25 6.61 -59.50
C MET A 274 -132.76 6.47 -59.31
N SER A 275 -133.24 5.42 -58.66
CA SER A 275 -134.66 5.25 -58.34
C SER A 275 -135.11 6.33 -57.36
N LEU A 276 -134.35 6.62 -56.31
CA LEU A 276 -134.61 7.76 -55.42
C LEU A 276 -134.66 9.08 -56.21
N GLN A 277 -133.72 9.34 -57.11
CA GLN A 277 -133.75 10.52 -57.97
C GLN A 277 -134.99 10.57 -58.88
N SER A 278 -135.41 9.43 -59.45
CA SER A 278 -136.63 9.35 -60.25
C SER A 278 -137.90 9.57 -59.43
N TYR A 279 -137.98 9.05 -58.21
CA TYR A 279 -139.06 9.35 -57.26
C TYR A 279 -139.07 10.83 -56.88
N CYS A 280 -137.91 11.46 -56.65
CA CYS A 280 -137.83 12.90 -56.42
C CYS A 280 -138.25 13.72 -57.65
N ARG A 281 -137.92 13.28 -58.87
CA ARG A 281 -138.36 13.95 -60.11
C ARG A 281 -139.87 13.79 -60.35
N ALA A 282 -140.43 12.60 -60.14
CA ALA A 282 -141.86 12.34 -60.20
C ALA A 282 -142.63 13.15 -59.15
N TRP A 283 -142.12 13.23 -57.92
CA TRP A 283 -142.65 14.09 -56.87
C TRP A 283 -142.62 15.58 -57.26
N ASN A 284 -141.53 16.05 -57.87
CA ASN A 284 -141.42 17.43 -58.35
C ASN A 284 -142.32 17.75 -59.56
N GLN A 285 -142.66 16.77 -60.42
CA GLN A 285 -143.65 16.95 -61.50
C GLN A 285 -145.09 17.00 -60.96
N VAL A 286 -145.43 16.19 -59.96
CA VAL A 286 -146.73 16.24 -59.26
C VAL A 286 -146.90 17.56 -58.50
N LYS A 287 -145.80 18.13 -57.98
CA LYS A 287 -145.80 19.45 -57.31
C LYS A 287 -146.01 20.64 -58.27
N MET A 288 -145.77 20.47 -59.58
CA MET A 288 -145.87 21.55 -60.57
C MET A 288 -147.20 21.57 -61.36
N TYR A 289 -148.09 20.57 -61.19
CA TYR A 289 -149.40 20.47 -61.86
C TYR A 289 -150.60 20.45 -60.88
N GLY A 290 -150.39 20.83 -59.63
CA GLY A 290 -151.42 20.97 -58.60
C GLY A 290 -151.37 22.35 -57.93
N ASN A 291 -151.38 23.40 -58.75
CA ASN A 291 -151.72 24.79 -58.45
C ASN A 291 -152.35 25.38 -59.72
#